data_AF-A0A9P6J8S2-F1
#
_entry.id   AF-A0A9P6J8S2-F1
#
_cell.length_a   1.000
_cell.length_b   1.000
_cell.length_c   1.000
_cell.angle_alpha   90.00
_cell.angle_beta   90.00
_cell.angle_gamma   90.00
#
_symmetry.space_group_name_H-M   'P 1'
#
loop_
_entity.id
_entity.type
_entity.pdbx_description
1 polymer ?
#
loop_
_entity_poly.entity_id
_entity_poly.type
_entity_poly.pdbx_seq_one_letter_code
_entity_poly.pdbx_strand_id
1 'polypeptide(L)'
;MIRSLSSRVLLAVAWLSVCVQVAHALPALPHLPYNAPNPMRDKPTVVSGLNNYNCRPSRAHPRAVVLVHSTLLTEESWHPLFAPALVKSGYCVFALTYGRQEGVPFFAGVNDLEGSARELSHLVTLGEALGLLKPFEPVVDSFCKGCYDMITDSPFMQKLNAGGDTTPGVIHSYIATRYDEVITPYESTFTRSPGVTNVLLQDLCGVSFPEHLLMLGSKVVVRWMLNQLDPNNARTANCLSVFDWY
;
A
#
# COMPACT_ATOMS: atom_id res chain seq x y z
N MET A 1 -45.46 -26.81 25.92
CA MET A 1 -44.91 -25.47 26.23
C MET A 1 -43.39 -25.66 26.26
N ILE A 2 -42.58 -25.18 25.31
CA ILE A 2 -42.33 -23.81 24.82
C ILE A 2 -41.37 -23.01 25.74
N ARG A 3 -40.10 -22.87 25.27
CA ARG A 3 -39.10 -21.79 25.52
C ARG A 3 -38.51 -21.68 26.97
N SER A 4 -37.31 -21.11 27.22
CA SER A 4 -36.30 -20.40 26.38
C SER A 4 -34.85 -20.52 26.92
N LEU A 5 -33.85 -20.28 26.07
CA LEU A 5 -32.46 -19.96 26.46
C LEU A 5 -32.29 -18.49 26.91
N SER A 6 -31.27 -18.21 27.74
CA SER A 6 -30.34 -17.05 27.65
C SER A 6 -29.16 -17.31 28.62
N SER A 7 -27.87 -17.18 28.33
CA SER A 7 -27.04 -16.28 27.48
C SER A 7 -26.82 -14.88 28.03
N ARG A 8 -25.62 -14.65 28.60
CA ARG A 8 -24.99 -13.33 28.78
C ARG A 8 -23.46 -13.43 28.67
N VAL A 9 -22.93 -13.28 27.45
CA VAL A 9 -21.54 -12.84 27.19
C VAL A 9 -21.67 -11.49 26.50
N LEU A 10 -21.00 -10.46 27.03
CA LEU A 10 -21.03 -9.11 26.49
C LEU A 10 -19.92 -8.93 25.47
N LEU A 11 -20.26 -9.05 24.18
CA LEU A 11 -19.48 -8.49 23.08
C LEU A 11 -20.07 -7.14 22.72
N ALA A 12 -19.26 -6.08 22.87
CA ALA A 12 -19.60 -4.72 22.46
C ALA A 12 -18.63 -4.26 21.36
N VAL A 13 -18.84 -4.76 20.13
CA VAL A 13 -18.26 -4.19 18.92
C VAL A 13 -19.42 -3.67 18.08
N ALA A 14 -19.60 -2.35 18.09
CA ALA A 14 -20.65 -1.69 17.34
C ALA A 14 -20.21 -0.28 16.96
N TRP A 15 -19.68 -0.12 15.75
CA TRP A 15 -19.87 1.08 14.93
C TRP A 15 -20.07 0.64 13.48
N LEU A 16 -21.28 0.85 12.96
CA LEU A 16 -21.62 0.63 11.56
C LEU A 16 -21.13 1.84 10.73
N SER A 17 -20.81 1.62 9.45
CA SER A 17 -21.64 2.13 8.33
C SER A 17 -20.95 1.98 6.96
N VAL A 18 -21.45 1.07 6.12
CA VAL A 18 -21.99 1.40 4.77
C VAL A 18 -23.01 0.32 4.40
N CYS A 19 -24.26 0.73 4.13
CA CYS A 19 -25.25 -0.08 3.40
C CYS A 19 -25.48 0.55 2.03
N VAL A 20 -25.37 -0.22 0.93
CA VAL A 20 -26.09 0.04 -0.34
C VAL A 20 -26.55 -1.32 -0.92
N GLN A 21 -27.68 -1.31 -1.63
CA GLN A 21 -28.55 -2.48 -1.87
C GLN A 21 -28.26 -3.36 -3.10
N VAL A 22 -28.74 -4.61 -2.99
CA VAL A 22 -29.38 -5.48 -4.01
C VAL A 22 -28.90 -5.37 -5.47
N ALA A 23 -28.20 -6.41 -5.92
CA ALA A 23 -27.83 -6.61 -7.32
C ALA A 23 -29.03 -6.84 -8.24
N HIS A 24 -29.02 -6.20 -9.41
CA HIS A 24 -29.75 -6.65 -10.60
C HIS A 24 -28.71 -7.16 -11.61
N ALA A 25 -28.96 -8.32 -12.20
CA ALA A 25 -28.02 -8.96 -13.12
C ALA A 25 -27.89 -8.16 -14.43
N LEU A 26 -26.68 -7.69 -14.74
CA LEU A 26 -26.30 -7.25 -16.07
C LEU A 26 -25.73 -8.44 -16.86
N PRO A 27 -25.96 -8.54 -18.18
CA PRO A 27 -25.40 -9.61 -18.99
C PRO A 27 -23.87 -9.55 -19.00
N ALA A 28 -23.23 -10.72 -18.94
CA ALA A 28 -21.78 -10.82 -18.85
C ALA A 28 -21.08 -10.17 -20.06
N LEU A 29 -20.24 -9.18 -19.78
CA LEU A 29 -19.23 -8.73 -20.74
C LEU A 29 -18.17 -9.85 -20.88
N PRO A 30 -17.59 -10.04 -22.08
CA PRO A 30 -16.60 -11.09 -22.30
C PRO A 30 -15.40 -10.89 -21.37
N HIS A 31 -15.11 -11.91 -20.57
CA HIS A 31 -14.04 -11.90 -19.58
C HIS A 31 -12.69 -11.68 -20.26
N LEU A 32 -12.13 -10.48 -20.11
CA LEU A 32 -10.70 -10.26 -20.36
C LEU A 32 -9.93 -11.09 -19.32
N PRO A 33 -8.87 -11.81 -19.70
CA PRO A 33 -8.08 -12.58 -18.74
C PRO A 33 -7.53 -11.64 -17.67
N TYR A 34 -7.71 -12.02 -16.40
CA TYR A 34 -7.38 -11.22 -15.22
C TYR A 34 -5.89 -10.79 -15.15
N ASN A 35 -5.01 -11.47 -15.91
CA ASN A 35 -3.59 -11.11 -16.10
C ASN A 35 -3.29 -10.63 -17.55
N ALA A 36 -4.20 -9.87 -18.18
CA ALA A 36 -3.93 -9.24 -19.46
C ALA A 36 -2.71 -8.29 -19.37
N PRO A 37 -1.87 -8.16 -20.42
CA PRO A 37 -0.76 -7.21 -20.43
C PRO A 37 -1.25 -5.80 -20.06
N ASN A 38 -0.56 -5.14 -19.14
CA ASN A 38 -1.00 -3.87 -18.56
C ASN A 38 -1.37 -2.84 -19.66
N PRO A 39 -2.66 -2.51 -19.85
CA PRO A 39 -3.10 -1.58 -20.89
C PRO A 39 -2.75 -0.11 -20.58
N MET A 40 -2.08 0.16 -19.45
CA MET A 40 -1.56 1.48 -19.08
C MET A 40 -0.17 1.78 -19.66
N ARG A 41 0.41 0.91 -20.51
CA ARG A 41 1.74 1.15 -21.09
C ARG A 41 1.88 2.51 -21.80
N ASP A 42 0.76 3.04 -22.30
CA ASP A 42 0.64 4.38 -22.92
C ASP A 42 -0.59 5.18 -22.45
N LYS A 43 -1.13 4.96 -21.23
CA LYS A 43 -2.16 5.88 -20.70
C LYS A 43 -1.49 7.16 -20.17
N PRO A 44 -1.91 8.37 -20.59
CA PRO A 44 -1.42 9.60 -20.00
C PRO A 44 -1.75 9.64 -18.50
N THR A 45 -0.72 9.67 -17.67
CA THR A 45 -0.87 9.89 -16.23
C THR A 45 -1.27 11.34 -15.96
N VAL A 46 -2.09 11.56 -14.93
CA VAL A 46 -2.47 12.93 -14.49
C VAL A 46 -1.22 13.71 -14.04
N VAL A 47 -0.22 12.99 -13.50
CA VAL A 47 1.10 13.54 -13.18
C VAL A 47 2.03 13.33 -14.38
N SER A 48 2.41 14.42 -15.05
CA SER A 48 3.43 14.39 -16.11
C SER A 48 4.73 13.80 -15.58
N GLY A 49 5.29 12.81 -16.29
CA GLY A 49 6.55 12.12 -15.95
C GLY A 49 6.41 10.88 -15.06
N LEU A 50 5.28 10.67 -14.39
CA LEU A 50 4.96 9.40 -13.73
C LEU A 50 4.79 8.29 -14.79
N ASN A 51 5.23 7.07 -14.49
CA ASN A 51 5.17 5.92 -15.40
C ASN A 51 5.84 6.14 -16.77
N ASN A 52 6.78 7.09 -16.86
CA ASN A 52 7.56 7.31 -18.08
C ASN A 52 8.63 6.21 -18.26
N TYR A 53 8.30 5.15 -18.99
CA TYR A 53 9.24 4.05 -19.32
C TYR A 53 10.43 4.48 -20.20
N ASN A 54 10.39 5.67 -20.79
CA ASN A 54 11.53 6.28 -21.48
C ASN A 54 12.45 7.08 -20.54
N CYS A 55 12.07 7.28 -19.27
CA CYS A 55 12.93 7.87 -18.25
C CYS A 55 14.20 7.04 -18.04
N ARG A 56 15.33 7.71 -17.81
CA ARG A 56 16.62 7.09 -17.53
C ARG A 56 17.17 7.67 -16.22
N PRO A 57 17.41 6.85 -15.18
CA PRO A 57 17.98 7.32 -13.92
C PRO A 57 19.28 8.12 -14.13
N SER A 58 19.42 9.23 -13.42
CA SER A 58 20.55 10.14 -13.56
C SER A 58 21.71 9.74 -12.64
N ARG A 59 22.88 10.39 -12.77
CA ARG A 59 23.98 10.18 -11.81
C ARG A 59 23.63 10.66 -10.40
N ALA A 60 22.74 11.65 -10.26
CA ALA A 60 22.26 12.13 -8.96
C ALA A 60 21.21 11.17 -8.35
N HIS A 61 20.31 10.66 -9.19
CA HIS A 61 19.25 9.71 -8.80
C HIS A 61 19.37 8.42 -9.62
N PRO A 62 20.34 7.53 -9.30
CA PRO A 62 20.65 6.34 -10.10
C PRO A 62 19.68 5.18 -9.92
N ARG A 63 18.72 5.31 -9.00
CA ARG A 63 17.67 4.32 -8.72
C ARG A 63 16.32 4.91 -9.12
N ALA A 64 15.51 4.14 -9.83
CA ALA A 64 14.10 4.45 -10.01
C ALA A 64 13.34 4.24 -8.68
N VAL A 65 12.22 4.94 -8.52
CA VAL A 65 11.33 4.82 -7.36
C VAL A 65 10.03 4.16 -7.80
N VAL A 66 9.64 3.09 -7.12
CA VAL A 66 8.36 2.40 -7.32
C VAL A 66 7.47 2.72 -6.13
N LEU A 67 6.28 3.25 -6.41
CA LEU A 67 5.25 3.55 -5.42
C LEU A 67 4.21 2.42 -5.40
N VAL A 68 3.91 1.93 -4.19
CA VAL A 68 3.05 0.76 -3.94
C VAL A 68 1.95 1.21 -2.99
N HIS A 69 0.73 1.37 -3.49
CA HIS A 69 -0.40 1.93 -2.73
C HIS A 69 -0.89 1.01 -1.60
N SER A 70 -1.66 1.54 -0.65
CA SER A 70 -2.26 0.74 0.43
C SER A 70 -3.53 -0.01 -0.04
N THR A 71 -4.07 -0.86 0.85
CA THR A 71 -5.40 -1.48 0.75
C THR A 71 -6.49 -0.44 0.47
N LEU A 72 -7.46 -0.77 -0.37
CA LEU A 72 -8.55 0.12 -0.82
C LEU A 72 -8.11 1.38 -1.60
N LEU A 73 -6.86 1.43 -2.05
CA LEU A 73 -6.35 2.49 -2.92
C LEU A 73 -5.92 1.93 -4.28
N THR A 74 -5.44 2.82 -5.16
CA THR A 74 -4.84 2.50 -6.46
C THR A 74 -3.59 3.37 -6.66
N GLU A 75 -2.91 3.25 -7.81
CA GLU A 75 -1.80 4.16 -8.16
C GLU A 75 -2.17 5.65 -8.11
N GLU A 76 -3.44 6.00 -8.31
CA GLU A 76 -3.92 7.39 -8.31
C GLU A 76 -3.78 8.07 -6.95
N SER A 77 -3.73 7.31 -5.85
CA SER A 77 -3.54 7.85 -4.49
C SER A 77 -2.24 8.65 -4.32
N TRP A 78 -1.24 8.40 -5.17
CA TRP A 78 0.03 9.11 -5.18
C TRP A 78 0.02 10.43 -5.95
N HIS A 79 -0.98 10.65 -6.81
CA HIS A 79 -1.09 11.84 -7.66
C HIS A 79 -1.11 13.19 -6.92
N PRO A 80 -1.76 13.36 -5.75
CA PRO A 80 -1.87 14.67 -5.12
C PRO A 80 -0.56 15.25 -4.58
N LEU A 81 0.43 14.41 -4.23
CA LEU A 81 1.61 14.86 -3.50
C LEU A 81 2.90 14.08 -3.81
N PHE A 82 2.96 12.78 -3.50
CA PHE A 82 4.20 11.99 -3.56
C PHE A 82 4.75 11.85 -4.98
N ALA A 83 3.90 11.49 -5.96
CA ALA A 83 4.34 11.31 -7.34
C ALA A 83 4.84 12.64 -7.96
N PRO A 84 4.13 13.78 -7.86
CA PRO A 84 4.67 15.07 -8.27
C PRO A 84 5.97 15.42 -7.57
N ALA A 85 6.07 15.17 -6.26
CA ALA A 85 7.25 15.55 -5.49
C ALA A 85 8.50 14.78 -5.91
N LEU A 86 8.39 13.49 -6.16
CA LEU A 86 9.47 12.64 -6.64
C LEU A 86 9.87 12.97 -8.09
N VAL A 87 8.89 13.12 -9.00
CA VAL A 87 9.18 13.44 -10.41
C VAL A 87 9.87 14.80 -10.53
N LYS A 88 9.39 15.84 -9.84
CA LYS A 88 10.01 17.17 -9.86
C LYS A 88 11.34 17.23 -9.13
N SER A 89 11.58 16.31 -8.18
CA SER A 89 12.91 16.08 -7.59
C SER A 89 13.86 15.28 -8.51
N GLY A 90 13.46 14.97 -9.75
CA GLY A 90 14.34 14.37 -10.76
C GLY A 90 14.45 12.84 -10.71
N TYR A 91 13.56 12.15 -9.99
CA TYR A 91 13.51 10.69 -9.99
C TYR A 91 12.71 10.15 -11.19
N CYS A 92 13.10 8.99 -11.71
CA CYS A 92 12.21 8.18 -12.52
C CYS A 92 11.22 7.46 -11.59
N VAL A 93 9.93 7.79 -11.69
CA VAL A 93 8.89 7.31 -10.77
C VAL A 93 7.91 6.42 -11.51
N PHE A 94 7.61 5.26 -10.92
CA PHE A 94 6.62 4.31 -11.40
C PHE A 94 5.61 4.02 -10.28
N ALA A 95 4.35 3.83 -10.65
CA ALA A 95 3.28 3.44 -9.76
C ALA A 95 2.31 2.52 -10.52
N LEU A 96 1.95 1.39 -9.90
CA LEU A 96 1.01 0.43 -10.45
C LEU A 96 -0.14 0.18 -9.48
N THR A 97 -1.30 -0.16 -10.03
CA THR A 97 -2.33 -0.81 -9.24
C THR A 97 -2.04 -2.30 -9.13
N TYR A 98 -2.08 -2.85 -7.93
CA TYR A 98 -1.97 -4.29 -7.66
C TYR A 98 -3.19 -4.82 -6.88
N GLY A 99 -3.45 -6.13 -6.92
CA GLY A 99 -4.42 -6.79 -6.04
C GLY A 99 -5.87 -6.35 -6.27
N ARG A 100 -6.28 -6.13 -7.53
CA ARG A 100 -7.69 -5.84 -7.89
C ARG A 100 -8.56 -7.08 -7.65
N GLN A 101 -9.81 -6.94 -7.23
CA GLN A 101 -10.71 -8.10 -7.03
C GLN A 101 -11.91 -8.03 -7.98
N GLU A 102 -12.31 -9.17 -8.56
CA GLU A 102 -13.54 -9.26 -9.37
C GLU A 102 -14.75 -8.88 -8.51
N GLY A 103 -15.62 -8.02 -9.03
CA GLY A 103 -16.72 -7.42 -8.27
C GLY A 103 -16.36 -6.13 -7.50
N VAL A 104 -15.07 -5.76 -7.40
CA VAL A 104 -14.59 -4.54 -6.71
C VAL A 104 -13.88 -3.60 -7.71
N PRO A 105 -14.61 -2.87 -8.56
CA PRO A 105 -14.01 -2.17 -9.71
C PRO A 105 -13.15 -0.95 -9.35
N PHE A 106 -13.51 -0.22 -8.28
CA PHE A 106 -12.90 1.07 -7.92
C PHE A 106 -11.72 0.97 -6.95
N PHE A 107 -11.55 -0.16 -6.27
CA PHE A 107 -10.55 -0.36 -5.23
C PHE A 107 -9.59 -1.49 -5.61
N ALA A 108 -8.39 -1.45 -5.03
CA ALA A 108 -7.37 -2.47 -5.22
C ALA A 108 -6.59 -2.69 -3.90
N GLY A 109 -5.55 -3.51 -3.93
CA GLY A 109 -4.88 -4.00 -2.71
C GLY A 109 -5.82 -4.84 -1.83
N VAL A 110 -6.83 -5.49 -2.44
CA VAL A 110 -7.88 -6.25 -1.74
C VAL A 110 -7.86 -7.75 -2.06
N ASN A 111 -7.22 -8.17 -3.15
CA ASN A 111 -7.00 -9.60 -3.44
C ASN A 111 -5.88 -10.19 -2.55
N ASP A 112 -5.63 -11.51 -2.64
CA ASP A 112 -4.62 -12.17 -1.79
C ASP A 112 -3.22 -11.55 -1.90
N LEU A 113 -2.50 -11.53 -0.77
CA LEU A 113 -1.22 -10.84 -0.68
C LEU A 113 -0.10 -11.58 -1.44
N GLU A 114 -0.22 -12.89 -1.65
CA GLU A 114 0.78 -13.63 -2.44
C GLU A 114 0.64 -13.37 -3.95
N GLY A 115 -0.58 -13.26 -4.48
CA GLY A 115 -0.87 -12.80 -5.84
C GLY A 115 -0.42 -11.37 -6.05
N SER A 116 -0.78 -10.49 -5.12
CA SER A 116 -0.33 -9.09 -5.07
C SER A 116 1.21 -8.98 -5.10
N ALA A 117 1.93 -9.79 -4.32
CA ALA A 117 3.39 -9.80 -4.31
C ALA A 117 4.00 -10.27 -5.65
N ARG A 118 3.35 -11.21 -6.35
CA ARG A 118 3.76 -11.62 -7.71
C ARG A 118 3.59 -10.48 -8.72
N GLU A 119 2.47 -9.75 -8.68
CA GLU A 119 2.24 -8.57 -9.53
C GLU A 119 3.32 -7.50 -9.33
N LEU A 120 3.69 -7.21 -8.07
CA LEU A 120 4.79 -6.30 -7.73
C LEU A 120 6.16 -6.83 -8.19
N SER A 121 6.41 -8.14 -8.03
CA SER A 121 7.65 -8.78 -8.48
C SER A 121 7.84 -8.68 -10.00
N HIS A 122 6.77 -8.74 -10.80
CA HIS A 122 6.84 -8.54 -12.25
C HIS A 122 7.19 -7.10 -12.68
N LEU A 123 7.02 -6.10 -11.81
CA LEU A 123 7.51 -4.73 -12.06
C LEU A 123 8.98 -4.56 -11.68
N VAL A 124 9.43 -5.23 -10.61
CA VAL A 124 10.83 -5.17 -10.12
C VAL A 124 11.76 -6.11 -10.92
N THR A 125 11.21 -7.17 -11.49
CA THR A 125 11.93 -8.23 -12.21
C THR A 125 11.14 -8.63 -13.46
N LEU A 126 11.62 -8.23 -14.63
CA LEU A 126 11.01 -8.61 -15.90
C LEU A 126 11.44 -10.04 -16.29
N GLY A 127 10.73 -11.06 -15.76
CA GLY A 127 11.00 -12.48 -16.00
C GLY A 127 9.78 -13.38 -15.71
N GLU A 128 9.43 -14.20 -16.70
CA GLU A 128 8.31 -15.15 -16.84
C GLU A 128 7.95 -15.98 -15.58
N ALA A 129 6.67 -16.08 -15.18
CA ALA A 129 5.56 -16.84 -15.79
C ALA A 129 5.67 -18.38 -15.62
N LEU A 130 4.67 -18.98 -14.96
CA LEU A 130 4.22 -20.39 -15.05
C LEU A 130 3.06 -20.62 -14.06
N GLY A 131 1.82 -20.54 -14.53
CA GLY A 131 0.64 -20.64 -13.65
C GLY A 131 0.37 -22.07 -13.16
N LEU A 132 0.32 -22.29 -11.84
CA LEU A 132 0.02 -23.59 -11.23
C LEU A 132 -0.78 -23.50 -9.91
N LEU A 133 -1.90 -24.24 -9.88
CA LEU A 133 -2.67 -24.79 -8.73
C LEU A 133 -3.79 -23.95 -8.05
N LYS A 134 -4.83 -24.69 -7.60
CA LYS A 134 -6.15 -24.34 -6.98
C LYS A 134 -6.18 -24.79 -5.48
N PRO A 135 -7.28 -24.81 -4.67
CA PRO A 135 -8.71 -24.43 -4.86
C PRO A 135 -9.41 -23.66 -3.66
N PHE A 136 -10.75 -23.53 -3.73
CA PHE A 136 -11.78 -23.06 -2.74
C PHE A 136 -11.64 -23.54 -1.27
N GLU A 137 -12.33 -23.04 -0.20
CA GLU A 137 -13.57 -22.20 0.07
C GLU A 137 -13.39 -21.46 1.46
N PRO A 138 -14.31 -20.65 2.08
CA PRO A 138 -15.73 -20.35 1.76
C PRO A 138 -16.23 -18.86 1.81
N VAL A 139 -17.48 -18.70 1.34
CA VAL A 139 -18.38 -17.53 1.14
C VAL A 139 -18.50 -16.44 2.26
N VAL A 140 -17.40 -15.86 2.78
CA VAL A 140 -17.39 -14.54 3.46
C VAL A 140 -16.22 -13.68 2.94
N ASP A 141 -15.94 -13.80 1.64
CA ASP A 141 -14.66 -13.41 1.01
C ASP A 141 -14.82 -12.43 -0.17
N SER A 142 -16.05 -11.98 -0.43
CA SER A 142 -16.42 -11.31 -1.71
C SER A 142 -15.93 -9.86 -1.90
N PHE A 143 -15.30 -9.23 -0.90
CA PHE A 143 -14.89 -7.81 -1.00
C PHE A 143 -13.42 -7.54 -0.69
N CYS A 144 -12.75 -8.38 0.11
CA CYS A 144 -11.33 -8.21 0.42
C CYS A 144 -10.70 -9.51 0.92
N LYS A 145 -10.24 -10.35 -0.01
CA LYS A 145 -9.52 -11.59 0.29
C LYS A 145 -8.22 -11.35 1.08
N GLY A 146 -7.44 -10.34 0.68
CA GLY A 146 -6.19 -9.95 1.34
C GLY A 146 -6.37 -9.34 2.72
N CYS A 147 -7.59 -8.96 3.13
CA CYS A 147 -7.82 -8.40 4.46
C CYS A 147 -7.60 -9.44 5.57
N TYR A 148 -7.87 -10.72 5.31
CA TYR A 148 -7.57 -11.79 6.27
C TYR A 148 -6.06 -12.12 6.32
N ASP A 149 -5.36 -12.00 5.18
CA ASP A 149 -3.91 -12.20 5.12
C ASP A 149 -3.17 -11.18 6.00
N MET A 150 -3.67 -9.95 6.13
CA MET A 150 -3.08 -8.89 6.96
C MET A 150 -3.27 -9.04 8.49
N ILE A 151 -4.13 -9.96 8.95
CA ILE A 151 -4.41 -10.12 10.38
C ILE A 151 -3.17 -10.68 11.11
N THR A 152 -2.86 -10.15 12.29
CA THR A 152 -1.81 -10.68 13.16
C THR A 152 -1.97 -12.19 13.38
N ASP A 153 -0.88 -12.93 13.29
CA ASP A 153 -0.83 -14.40 13.36
C ASP A 153 -1.65 -15.14 12.27
N SER A 154 -2.06 -14.48 11.18
CA SER A 154 -2.58 -15.18 9.99
C SER A 154 -1.54 -16.17 9.44
N PRO A 155 -1.95 -17.25 8.75
CA PRO A 155 -1.01 -18.16 8.09
C PRO A 155 -0.07 -17.45 7.10
N PHE A 156 -0.55 -16.36 6.47
CA PHE A 156 0.28 -15.52 5.61
C PHE A 156 1.33 -14.74 6.41
N MET A 157 0.95 -14.02 7.48
CA MET A 157 1.90 -13.27 8.30
C MET A 157 2.92 -14.17 8.98
N GLN A 158 2.51 -15.36 9.44
CA GLN A 158 3.45 -16.36 9.99
C GLN A 158 4.46 -16.81 8.92
N LYS A 159 4.02 -17.09 7.69
CA LYS A 159 4.90 -17.46 6.57
C LYS A 159 5.84 -16.32 6.17
N LEU A 160 5.33 -15.08 6.13
CA LEU A 160 6.10 -13.88 5.78
C LEU A 160 7.20 -13.60 6.80
N ASN A 161 6.84 -13.58 8.09
CA ASN A 161 7.74 -13.18 9.17
C ASN A 161 8.73 -14.30 9.57
N ALA A 162 8.54 -15.54 9.10
CA ALA A 162 9.46 -16.66 9.36
C ALA A 162 10.89 -16.42 8.83
N GLY A 163 11.07 -15.55 7.84
CA GLY A 163 12.38 -15.14 7.33
C GLY A 163 13.06 -14.01 8.12
N GLY A 164 12.35 -13.40 9.09
CA GLY A 164 12.73 -12.14 9.73
C GLY A 164 12.33 -10.91 8.90
N ASP A 165 12.30 -9.75 9.57
CA ASP A 165 11.63 -8.55 9.06
C ASP A 165 12.38 -7.80 7.93
N THR A 166 13.62 -8.19 7.62
CA THR A 166 14.51 -7.43 6.70
C THR A 166 15.28 -8.32 5.74
N THR A 167 15.40 -7.87 4.48
CA THR A 167 16.19 -8.55 3.44
C THR A 167 17.65 -8.05 3.41
N PRO A 168 18.68 -8.92 3.43
CA PRO A 168 20.08 -8.50 3.30
C PRO A 168 20.35 -7.66 2.04
N GLY A 169 21.08 -6.55 2.20
CA GLY A 169 21.41 -5.63 1.12
C GLY A 169 20.34 -4.58 0.77
N VAL A 170 19.15 -4.67 1.37
CA VAL A 170 18.10 -3.65 1.24
C VAL A 170 18.14 -2.71 2.46
N ILE A 171 18.09 -1.41 2.21
CA ILE A 171 17.96 -0.39 3.26
C ILE A 171 16.48 -0.26 3.61
N HIS A 172 16.11 -0.50 4.87
CA HIS A 172 14.73 -0.44 5.33
C HIS A 172 14.52 0.79 6.22
N SER A 173 13.49 1.57 5.92
CA SER A 173 13.11 2.75 6.69
C SER A 173 11.58 2.77 6.87
N TYR A 174 11.15 2.87 8.12
CA TYR A 174 9.75 2.79 8.55
C TYR A 174 9.34 4.11 9.20
N ILE A 175 8.19 4.64 8.79
CA ILE A 175 7.57 5.82 9.39
C ILE A 175 6.16 5.49 9.82
N ALA A 176 5.83 5.79 11.08
CA ALA A 176 4.50 5.60 11.64
C ALA A 176 3.96 6.92 12.21
N THR A 177 2.66 6.97 12.47
CA THR A 177 2.00 8.06 13.21
C THR A 177 1.35 7.48 14.46
N ARG A 178 1.45 8.18 15.60
CA ARG A 178 0.80 7.72 16.85
C ARG A 178 -0.72 7.81 16.84
N TYR A 179 -1.27 8.40 15.77
CA TYR A 179 -2.70 8.59 15.53
C TYR A 179 -3.26 7.55 14.54
N ASP A 180 -2.49 6.50 14.23
CA ASP A 180 -2.94 5.41 13.38
C ASP A 180 -4.07 4.63 14.06
N GLU A 181 -5.22 4.59 13.40
CA GLU A 181 -6.46 3.96 13.84
C GLU A 181 -6.67 2.57 13.24
N VAL A 182 -5.83 2.18 12.26
CA VAL A 182 -5.93 0.92 11.51
C VAL A 182 -4.89 -0.08 12.03
N ILE A 183 -3.63 0.33 12.10
CA ILE A 183 -2.49 -0.47 12.56
C ILE A 183 -2.26 -0.17 14.05
N THR A 184 -2.99 -0.87 14.92
CA THR A 184 -2.94 -0.66 16.37
C THR A 184 -2.38 -1.89 17.10
N PRO A 185 -1.34 -1.74 17.96
CA PRO A 185 -0.59 -0.51 18.26
C PRO A 185 0.33 -0.07 17.11
N TYR A 186 0.50 1.23 16.89
CA TYR A 186 1.27 1.77 15.76
C TYR A 186 2.75 1.33 15.78
N GLU A 187 3.30 1.06 16.96
CA GLU A 187 4.65 0.52 17.14
C GLU A 187 4.87 -0.85 16.46
N SER A 188 3.80 -1.58 16.10
CA SER A 188 3.89 -2.81 15.30
C SER A 188 4.43 -2.57 13.87
N THR A 189 4.42 -1.32 13.40
CA THR A 189 5.05 -0.89 12.14
C THR A 189 6.58 -0.94 12.21
N PHE A 190 7.17 -0.89 13.41
CA PHE A 190 8.62 -0.81 13.59
C PHE A 190 9.25 -2.19 13.82
N THR A 191 10.27 -2.52 13.03
CA THR A 191 11.12 -3.69 13.28
C THR A 191 12.25 -3.38 14.26
N ARG A 192 12.71 -4.40 14.99
CA ARG A 192 13.91 -4.35 15.85
C ARG A 192 15.18 -4.86 15.15
N SER A 193 15.10 -5.15 13.85
CA SER A 193 16.22 -5.62 13.04
C SER A 193 17.37 -4.59 13.00
N PRO A 194 18.65 -5.00 12.97
CA PRO A 194 19.77 -4.07 12.90
C PRO A 194 19.82 -3.35 11.56
N GLY A 195 20.27 -2.09 11.56
CA GLY A 195 20.49 -1.31 10.33
C GLY A 195 19.24 -0.67 9.72
N VAL A 196 18.10 -0.69 10.43
CA VAL A 196 16.85 -0.04 9.99
C VAL A 196 16.73 1.39 10.54
N THR A 197 15.95 2.23 9.84
CA THR A 197 15.54 3.54 10.35
C THR A 197 14.07 3.51 10.73
N ASN A 198 13.75 3.47 12.03
CA ASN A 198 12.38 3.71 12.51
C ASN A 198 12.21 5.19 12.87
N VAL A 199 11.11 5.82 12.49
CA VAL A 199 10.78 7.18 12.92
C VAL A 199 9.30 7.32 13.25
N LEU A 200 8.98 8.00 14.35
CA LEU A 200 7.64 8.48 14.61
C LEU A 200 7.47 9.86 13.96
N LEU A 201 6.39 10.06 13.20
CA LEU A 201 6.12 11.35 12.55
C LEU A 201 6.11 12.52 13.56
N GLN A 202 5.66 12.27 14.79
CA GLN A 202 5.63 13.28 15.85
C GLN A 202 7.02 13.64 16.41
N ASP A 203 8.06 12.83 16.18
CA ASP A 203 9.46 13.20 16.51
C ASP A 203 10.02 14.20 15.49
N LEU A 204 9.56 14.13 14.22
CA LEU A 204 9.86 15.12 13.19
C LEU A 204 9.04 16.40 13.39
N CYS A 205 7.75 16.25 13.72
CA CYS A 205 6.86 17.36 14.00
C CYS A 205 5.79 17.00 15.03
N GLY A 206 5.99 17.41 16.28
CA GLY A 206 5.07 17.12 17.40
C GLY A 206 3.66 17.72 17.28
N VAL A 207 3.43 18.62 16.30
CA VAL A 207 2.10 19.17 15.96
C VAL A 207 1.56 18.61 14.62
N SER A 208 2.09 17.48 14.16
CA SER A 208 1.57 16.75 13.01
C SER A 208 0.61 15.65 13.50
N PHE A 209 -0.65 15.75 13.09
CA PHE A 209 -1.75 14.88 13.53
C PHE A 209 -2.41 14.02 12.43
N PRO A 210 -1.77 13.64 11.30
CA PRO A 210 -2.43 12.75 10.35
C PRO A 210 -2.61 11.36 10.97
N GLU A 211 -3.79 10.80 10.72
CA GLU A 211 -4.15 9.40 10.90
C GLU A 211 -3.62 8.54 9.73
N HIS A 212 -3.99 7.26 9.66
CA HIS A 212 -3.42 6.27 8.74
C HIS A 212 -3.49 6.73 7.26
N LEU A 213 -4.63 7.23 6.82
CA LEU A 213 -4.86 7.62 5.42
C LEU A 213 -4.23 8.99 5.11
N LEU A 214 -4.32 9.94 6.06
CA LEU A 214 -3.80 11.29 5.90
C LEU A 214 -2.26 11.37 5.92
N MET A 215 -1.55 10.30 6.27
CA MET A 215 -0.10 10.22 6.05
C MET A 215 0.27 10.45 4.57
N LEU A 216 -0.58 10.05 3.61
CA LEU A 216 -0.39 10.31 2.17
C LEU A 216 -0.44 11.81 1.80
N GLY A 217 -1.03 12.66 2.65
CA GLY A 217 -1.03 14.11 2.51
C GLY A 217 0.12 14.83 3.23
N SER A 218 0.97 14.11 3.97
CA SER A 218 1.97 14.73 4.85
C SER A 218 3.26 15.09 4.11
N LYS A 219 3.45 16.39 3.84
CA LYS A 219 4.73 16.91 3.31
C LYS A 219 5.94 16.66 4.22
N VAL A 220 5.73 16.47 5.53
CA VAL A 220 6.79 16.09 6.48
C VAL A 220 7.28 14.67 6.18
N VAL A 221 6.36 13.74 5.89
CA VAL A 221 6.66 12.38 5.44
C VAL A 221 7.39 12.43 4.09
N VAL A 222 6.93 13.25 3.14
CA VAL A 222 7.60 13.40 1.82
C VAL A 222 9.03 13.89 1.96
N ARG A 223 9.30 14.93 2.78
CA ARG A 223 10.67 15.40 3.02
C ARG A 223 11.52 14.30 3.66
N TRP A 224 11.00 13.59 4.65
CA TRP A 224 11.72 12.49 5.29
C TRP A 224 12.05 11.36 4.30
N MET A 225 11.09 10.96 3.46
CA MET A 225 11.29 9.97 2.39
C MET A 225 12.38 10.39 1.42
N LEU A 226 12.36 11.64 0.94
CA LEU A 226 13.39 12.16 0.02
C LEU A 226 14.80 12.09 0.63
N ASN A 227 14.93 12.31 1.95
CA ASN A 227 16.20 12.15 2.65
C ASN A 227 16.67 10.68 2.73
N GLN A 228 15.76 9.70 2.76
CA GLN A 228 16.14 8.28 2.71
C GLN A 228 16.63 7.88 1.31
N LEU A 229 16.04 8.47 0.26
CA LEU A 229 16.39 8.18 -1.13
C LEU A 229 17.74 8.79 -1.55
N ASP A 230 18.04 10.01 -1.07
CA ASP A 230 19.32 10.71 -1.26
C ASP A 230 19.85 11.33 0.05
N PRO A 231 20.52 10.52 0.91
CA PRO A 231 21.07 10.99 2.18
C PRO A 231 22.16 12.06 2.04
N ASN A 232 22.85 12.14 0.89
CA ASN A 232 23.94 13.07 0.68
C ASN A 232 23.47 14.52 0.49
N ASN A 233 22.22 14.70 0.06
CA ASN A 233 21.58 16.01 -0.15
C ASN A 233 20.39 16.23 0.81
N ALA A 234 20.31 15.45 1.89
CA ALA A 234 19.22 15.48 2.85
C ALA A 234 19.03 16.87 3.48
N ARG A 235 17.76 17.27 3.67
CA ARG A 235 17.36 18.51 4.35
C ARG A 235 16.50 18.16 5.55
N THR A 236 16.62 18.87 6.66
CA THR A 236 15.85 18.58 7.89
C THR A 236 14.35 18.40 7.58
N ALA A 237 13.81 17.23 7.91
CA ALA A 237 12.37 16.97 7.91
C ALA A 237 11.82 17.44 9.26
N ASN A 238 10.96 18.46 9.25
CA ASN A 238 10.35 18.98 10.48
C ASN A 238 9.02 19.68 10.16
N CYS A 239 8.42 20.36 11.15
CA CYS A 239 7.15 21.08 10.95
C CYS A 239 7.17 22.12 9.82
N LEU A 240 8.33 22.72 9.48
CA LEU A 240 8.44 23.68 8.38
C LEU A 240 8.32 23.01 7.00
N SER A 241 8.44 21.68 6.91
CA SER A 241 8.25 20.95 5.65
C SER A 241 6.84 21.04 5.09
N VAL A 242 5.84 21.51 5.85
CA VAL A 242 4.52 21.85 5.30
C VAL A 242 4.59 22.97 4.25
N PHE A 243 5.61 23.83 4.32
CA PHE A 243 5.91 24.87 3.35
C PHE A 243 6.82 24.42 2.22
N ASP A 244 7.27 23.16 2.20
CA ASP A 244 8.08 22.65 1.09
C ASP A 244 7.27 22.69 -0.22
N TRP A 245 7.87 23.31 -1.22
CA TRP A 245 7.45 23.29 -2.60
C TRP A 245 8.21 22.17 -3.30
N TYR A 246 7.45 21.32 -4.00
CA TYR A 246 7.99 20.36 -4.93
C TYR A 246 7.39 20.67 -6.30
#